data_AF-A0AAX4KYS6-F1
#
_entry.id   AF-A0AAX4KYS6-F1
#
_cell.length_a   1.000
_cell.length_b   1.000
_cell.length_c   1.000
_cell.angle_alpha   90.00
_cell.angle_beta   90.00
_cell.angle_gamma   90.00
#
_symmetry.space_group_name_H-M   'P 1'
#
loop_
_entity.id
_entity.type
_entity.pdbx_description
1 polymer ?
#
loop_
_entity_poly.entity_id
_entity_poly.type
_entity_poly.pdbx_seq_one_letter_code
_entity_poly.pdbx_strand_id
1 'polypeptide(L)'
;MITKDDIINAIMKFTGGDTSRKFTKNSILNILGKKSSNKTIDKIFKELVNEGVISLATTKGKAKYYVLSKNLKEKEIAKEVRGKTTENVNSDIQNVIREIVDEAIRKYFEEYFGKPKTFQDLDNVYETVKDDIGYASINDIREQLGMSLEQFMSKFRDYILKHYELIAGGKEGFVIHGTRYGIIRKKV
;
A
#
# COMPACT_ATOMS: atom_id res chain seq x y z
N MET A 1 -34.46 15.88 7.78
CA MET A 1 -34.20 15.54 6.36
C MET A 1 -34.24 14.03 6.25
N ILE A 2 -34.89 13.43 5.24
CA ILE A 2 -34.90 11.96 5.10
C ILE A 2 -33.54 11.53 4.55
N THR A 3 -32.88 10.63 5.26
CA THR A 3 -31.58 10.07 4.91
C THR A 3 -31.76 8.74 4.17
N LYS A 4 -30.64 8.22 3.66
CA LYS A 4 -30.59 6.91 3.01
C LYS A 4 -30.89 5.76 3.98
N ASP A 5 -30.39 5.87 5.20
CA ASP A 5 -30.61 4.85 6.24
C ASP A 5 -32.08 4.82 6.69
N ASP A 6 -32.77 5.97 6.72
CA ASP A 6 -34.21 6.02 6.99
C ASP A 6 -35.02 5.19 5.97
N ILE A 7 -34.66 5.30 4.68
CA ILE A 7 -35.32 4.56 3.60
C ILE A 7 -35.00 3.07 3.68
N ILE A 8 -33.75 2.70 3.98
CA ILE A 8 -33.36 1.30 4.17
C ILE A 8 -34.13 0.68 5.35
N ASN A 9 -34.19 1.37 6.49
CA ASN A 9 -34.93 0.91 7.67
C ASN A 9 -36.43 0.75 7.38
N ALA A 10 -37.03 1.66 6.62
CA ALA A 10 -38.42 1.54 6.21
C ALA A 10 -38.65 0.35 5.25
N ILE A 11 -37.71 0.07 4.35
CA ILE A 11 -37.76 -1.10 3.47
C ILE A 11 -37.62 -2.39 4.29
N MET A 12 -36.67 -2.44 5.22
CA MET A 12 -36.49 -3.59 6.12
C MET A 12 -37.73 -3.83 6.98
N LYS A 13 -38.35 -2.78 7.50
CA LYS A 13 -39.62 -2.86 8.23
C LYS A 13 -40.78 -3.36 7.36
N PHE A 14 -40.84 -2.96 6.09
CA PHE A 14 -41.88 -3.45 5.16
C PHE A 14 -41.69 -4.91 4.78
N THR A 15 -40.44 -5.28 4.47
CA THR A 15 -40.11 -6.59 3.87
C THR A 15 -39.84 -7.66 4.90
N GLY A 16 -39.44 -7.29 6.12
CA GLY A 16 -38.94 -8.24 7.12
C GLY A 16 -37.60 -8.88 6.73
N GLY A 17 -36.86 -8.29 5.80
CA GLY A 17 -35.64 -8.87 5.22
C GLY A 17 -35.90 -9.92 4.14
N ASP A 18 -37.15 -10.13 3.71
CA ASP A 18 -37.50 -11.07 2.66
C ASP A 18 -37.16 -10.52 1.26
N THR A 19 -36.21 -11.18 0.59
CA THR A 19 -35.76 -10.86 -0.78
C THR A 19 -36.77 -11.15 -1.88
N SER A 20 -37.84 -11.90 -1.57
CA SER A 20 -38.93 -12.18 -2.50
C SER A 20 -40.08 -11.18 -2.37
N ARG A 21 -40.13 -10.43 -1.25
CA ARG A 21 -41.24 -9.53 -0.93
C ARG A 21 -41.16 -8.23 -1.75
N LYS A 22 -42.11 -8.09 -2.66
CA LYS A 22 -42.23 -6.91 -3.54
C LYS A 22 -42.81 -5.71 -2.78
N PHE A 23 -42.22 -4.54 -2.98
CA PHE A 23 -42.71 -3.28 -2.43
C PHE A 23 -42.72 -2.17 -3.48
N THR A 24 -43.57 -1.16 -3.27
CA THR A 24 -43.59 0.05 -4.09
C THR A 24 -42.98 1.21 -3.32
N LYS A 25 -42.58 2.25 -4.04
CA LYS A 25 -42.13 3.50 -3.42
C LYS A 25 -43.16 4.08 -2.46
N ASN A 26 -44.44 4.07 -2.83
CA ASN A 26 -45.53 4.57 -1.99
C ASN A 26 -45.69 3.77 -0.70
N SER A 27 -45.47 2.45 -0.75
CA SER A 27 -45.48 1.59 0.44
C SER A 27 -44.43 2.03 1.47
N ILE A 28 -43.23 2.42 1.01
CA ILE A 28 -42.15 2.91 1.87
C ILE A 28 -42.42 4.32 2.37
N LEU A 29 -42.97 5.20 1.52
CA LEU A 29 -43.38 6.55 1.91
C LEU A 29 -44.42 6.53 3.04
N ASN A 30 -45.39 5.60 2.99
CA ASN A 30 -46.38 5.43 4.05
C ASN A 30 -45.73 5.06 5.39
N ILE A 31 -44.71 4.19 5.39
CA ILE A 31 -43.96 3.84 6.61
C ILE A 31 -43.17 5.03 7.14
N LEU A 32 -42.66 5.89 6.27
CA LEU A 32 -41.96 7.14 6.62
C LEU A 32 -42.91 8.28 7.01
N GLY A 33 -44.23 8.05 7.04
CA GLY A 33 -45.23 9.07 7.35
C GLY A 33 -45.31 10.19 6.29
N LYS A 34 -44.97 9.88 5.03
CA LYS A 34 -44.98 10.84 3.91
C LYS A 34 -46.09 10.54 2.93
N LYS A 35 -46.84 11.58 2.56
CA LYS A 35 -47.94 11.49 1.58
C LYS A 35 -47.45 11.39 0.13
N SER A 36 -46.26 11.90 -0.18
CA SER A 36 -45.72 11.94 -1.54
C SER A 36 -44.18 11.90 -1.57
N SER A 37 -43.63 11.49 -2.71
CA SER A 37 -42.19 11.54 -2.98
C SER A 37 -41.73 12.98 -3.23
N ASN A 38 -40.46 13.25 -2.96
CA ASN A 38 -39.77 14.47 -3.39
C ASN A 38 -38.49 14.12 -4.15
N LYS A 39 -37.83 15.13 -4.75
CA LYS A 39 -36.60 14.94 -5.54
C LYS A 39 -35.50 14.22 -4.74
N THR A 40 -35.39 14.46 -3.45
CA THR A 40 -34.39 13.81 -2.57
C THR A 40 -34.67 12.32 -2.43
N ILE A 41 -35.91 11.93 -2.16
CA ILE A 41 -36.31 10.52 -2.04
C ILE A 41 -36.20 9.83 -3.42
N ASP A 42 -36.53 10.53 -4.52
CA ASP A 42 -36.29 10.03 -5.88
C ASP A 42 -34.81 9.75 -6.14
N LYS A 43 -33.92 10.63 -5.71
CA LYS A 43 -32.47 10.45 -5.82
C LYS A 43 -32.00 9.23 -5.02
N ILE A 44 -32.42 9.12 -3.75
CA ILE A 44 -32.01 8.00 -2.89
C ILE A 44 -32.49 6.66 -3.44
N PHE A 45 -33.73 6.56 -3.94
CA PHE A 45 -34.21 5.32 -4.57
C PHE A 45 -33.39 4.94 -5.81
N LYS A 46 -32.97 5.92 -6.62
CA LYS A 46 -32.07 5.66 -7.76
C LYS A 46 -30.70 5.18 -7.29
N GLU A 47 -30.14 5.80 -6.26
CA GLU A 47 -28.86 5.37 -5.65
C GLU A 47 -28.95 3.93 -5.12
N LEU A 48 -30.02 3.57 -4.41
CA LEU A 48 -30.21 2.21 -3.89
C LEU A 48 -30.35 1.15 -4.99
N VAL A 49 -30.94 1.51 -6.14
CA VAL A 49 -30.98 0.63 -7.33
C VAL A 49 -29.59 0.50 -7.95
N ASN A 50 -28.88 1.62 -8.15
CA ASN A 50 -27.53 1.62 -8.75
C ASN A 50 -26.52 0.85 -7.89
N GLU A 51 -26.63 0.96 -6.56
CA GLU A 51 -25.79 0.24 -5.62
C GLU A 51 -26.19 -1.23 -5.47
N GLY A 52 -27.26 -1.67 -6.12
CA GLY A 52 -27.76 -3.04 -6.05
C GLY A 52 -28.27 -3.42 -4.67
N VAL A 53 -28.71 -2.46 -3.84
CA VAL A 53 -29.38 -2.72 -2.55
C VAL A 53 -30.81 -3.23 -2.80
N ILE A 54 -31.46 -2.67 -3.82
CA ILE A 54 -32.79 -3.07 -4.29
C ILE A 54 -32.76 -3.28 -5.79
N SER A 55 -33.61 -4.16 -6.31
CA SER A 55 -33.74 -4.40 -7.75
C SER A 55 -35.18 -4.25 -8.22
N LEU A 56 -35.37 -3.85 -9.47
CA LEU A 56 -36.70 -3.74 -10.09
C LEU A 56 -37.19 -5.14 -10.46
N ALA A 57 -38.22 -5.62 -9.76
CA ALA A 57 -38.76 -6.96 -9.99
C ALA A 57 -39.80 -6.99 -11.12
N THR A 58 -40.72 -6.03 -11.15
CA THR A 58 -41.75 -5.97 -12.19
C THR A 58 -42.32 -4.56 -12.31
N THR A 59 -42.90 -4.27 -13.47
CA THR A 59 -43.72 -3.09 -13.71
C THR A 59 -45.16 -3.53 -13.96
N LYS A 60 -46.14 -2.83 -13.38
CA LYS A 60 -47.57 -3.02 -13.69
C LYS A 60 -48.17 -1.65 -13.96
N GLY A 61 -48.39 -1.34 -15.23
CA GLY A 61 -48.74 0.02 -15.68
C GLY A 61 -47.64 1.02 -15.29
N LYS A 62 -48.03 2.13 -14.64
CA LYS A 62 -47.09 3.16 -14.16
C LYS A 62 -46.38 2.79 -12.84
N ALA A 63 -46.80 1.70 -12.17
CA ALA A 63 -46.25 1.30 -10.88
C ALA A 63 -45.01 0.40 -11.03
N LYS A 64 -43.94 0.76 -10.33
CA LYS A 64 -42.69 -0.01 -10.24
C LYS A 64 -42.64 -0.78 -8.92
N TYR A 65 -42.33 -2.07 -9.00
CA TYR A 65 -42.20 -2.95 -7.84
C TYR A 65 -40.75 -3.36 -7.67
N TYR A 66 -40.22 -3.14 -6.47
CA TYR A 66 -38.84 -3.42 -6.09
C TYR A 66 -38.78 -4.61 -5.13
N VAL A 67 -37.65 -5.29 -5.10
CA VAL A 67 -37.33 -6.32 -4.10
C VAL A 67 -35.96 -6.02 -3.49
N LEU A 68 -35.72 -6.56 -2.30
CA LEU A 68 -34.40 -6.54 -1.69
C LEU A 68 -33.43 -7.43 -2.48
N SER A 69 -32.26 -6.91 -2.80
CA SER A 69 -31.20 -7.73 -3.38
C SER A 69 -30.66 -8.70 -2.33
N LYS A 70 -30.31 -9.94 -2.75
CA LYS A 70 -29.77 -10.99 -1.87
C LYS A 70 -28.49 -10.59 -1.12
N ASN A 71 -27.82 -9.52 -1.55
CA ASN A 71 -26.51 -9.09 -1.04
C ASN A 71 -26.59 -8.13 0.18
N LEU A 72 -27.76 -7.99 0.82
CA LEU A 72 -27.92 -7.09 1.98
C LEU A 72 -27.25 -7.62 3.25
N LYS A 73 -27.26 -8.94 3.49
CA LYS A 73 -26.56 -9.54 4.64
C LYS A 73 -25.04 -9.35 4.54
N GLU A 74 -24.46 -9.41 3.34
CA GLU A 74 -23.03 -9.16 3.14
C GLU A 74 -22.67 -7.67 3.30
N LYS A 75 -23.58 -6.76 2.96
CA LYS A 75 -23.36 -5.31 3.08
C LYS A 75 -23.58 -4.76 4.49
N GLU A 76 -24.47 -5.33 5.31
CA GLU A 76 -24.61 -4.97 6.73
C GLU A 76 -23.38 -5.40 7.55
N ILE A 77 -22.85 -6.60 7.30
CA ILE A 77 -21.57 -7.07 7.87
C ILE A 77 -20.43 -6.12 7.45
N ALA A 78 -20.40 -5.67 6.19
CA ALA A 78 -19.40 -4.72 5.71
C ALA A 78 -19.54 -3.29 6.31
N LYS A 79 -20.74 -2.88 6.76
CA LYS A 79 -21.00 -1.55 7.32
C LYS A 79 -20.73 -1.50 8.84
N GLU A 80 -21.02 -2.58 9.56
CA GLU A 80 -20.75 -2.71 11.00
C GLU A 80 -19.24 -2.88 11.28
N VAL A 81 -18.50 -3.56 10.39
CA VAL A 81 -17.03 -3.66 10.43
C VAL A 81 -16.34 -2.31 10.11
N ARG A 82 -16.94 -1.45 9.28
CA ARG A 82 -16.36 -0.15 8.90
C ARG A 82 -16.55 0.98 9.91
N GLY A 83 -17.46 0.82 10.87
CA GLY A 83 -17.93 1.95 11.69
C GLY A 83 -17.16 2.23 12.97
N LYS A 84 -16.48 1.23 13.57
CA LYS A 84 -15.92 1.39 14.93
C LYS A 84 -14.55 0.76 15.21
N THR A 85 -13.88 0.13 14.23
CA THR A 85 -12.61 -0.60 14.54
C THR A 85 -11.55 -0.59 13.43
N THR A 86 -11.83 -0.02 12.24
CA THR A 86 -10.98 -0.25 11.05
C THR A 86 -9.82 0.70 10.81
N GLU A 87 -9.70 1.84 11.51
CA GLU A 87 -8.54 2.71 11.28
C GLU A 87 -7.31 2.25 12.08
N ASN A 88 -7.46 1.85 13.35
CA ASN A 88 -6.33 1.40 14.17
C ASN A 88 -5.94 -0.07 13.93
N VAL A 89 -6.91 -0.98 13.76
CA VAL A 89 -6.58 -2.40 13.55
C VAL A 89 -5.95 -2.64 12.17
N ASN A 90 -6.32 -1.85 11.16
CA ASN A 90 -5.72 -1.96 9.83
C ASN A 90 -4.28 -1.43 9.82
N SER A 91 -3.97 -0.32 10.50
CA SER A 91 -2.57 0.12 10.61
C SER A 91 -1.71 -0.90 11.34
N ASP A 92 -2.21 -1.47 12.43
CA ASP A 92 -1.45 -2.40 13.26
C ASP A 92 -1.21 -3.72 12.54
N ILE A 93 -2.23 -4.28 11.86
CA ILE A 93 -2.07 -5.48 11.03
C ILE A 93 -1.14 -5.21 9.84
N GLN A 94 -1.24 -4.04 9.20
CA GLN A 94 -0.34 -3.68 8.10
C GLN A 94 1.11 -3.55 8.57
N ASN A 95 1.35 -3.02 9.77
CA ASN A 95 2.67 -2.93 10.36
C ASN A 95 3.24 -4.31 10.67
N VAL A 96 2.46 -5.19 11.29
CA VAL A 96 2.87 -6.58 11.57
C VAL A 96 3.16 -7.35 10.28
N ILE A 97 2.33 -7.19 9.25
CA ILE A 97 2.57 -7.81 7.93
C ILE A 97 3.86 -7.29 7.31
N ARG A 98 4.12 -5.97 7.37
CA ARG A 98 5.38 -5.40 6.87
C ARG A 98 6.58 -5.96 7.60
N GLU A 99 6.54 -6.01 8.92
CA GLU A 99 7.65 -6.55 9.72
C GLU A 99 7.96 -8.01 9.37
N ILE A 100 6.94 -8.86 9.24
CA ILE A 100 7.11 -10.26 8.87
C ILE A 100 7.67 -10.39 7.45
N VAL A 101 7.18 -9.59 6.51
CA VAL A 101 7.63 -9.61 5.12
C VAL A 101 9.07 -9.10 5.01
N ASP A 102 9.41 -8.00 5.70
CA ASP A 102 10.75 -7.44 5.71
C ASP A 102 11.75 -8.40 6.36
N GLU A 103 11.38 -9.07 7.45
CA GLU A 103 12.22 -10.07 8.11
C GLU A 103 12.43 -11.29 7.21
N ALA A 104 11.38 -11.81 6.57
CA ALA A 104 11.49 -12.92 5.64
C ALA A 104 12.35 -12.56 4.43
N ILE A 105 12.11 -11.41 3.79
CA ILE A 105 12.91 -10.92 2.66
C ILE A 105 14.37 -10.77 3.10
N ARG A 106 14.63 -10.15 4.24
CA ARG A 106 15.99 -9.97 4.75
C ARG A 106 16.68 -11.31 5.00
N LYS A 107 15.99 -12.27 5.61
CA LYS A 107 16.55 -13.60 5.88
C LYS A 107 16.90 -14.34 4.60
N TYR A 108 15.99 -14.36 3.62
CA TYR A 108 16.28 -14.94 2.30
C TYR A 108 17.40 -14.17 1.58
N PHE A 109 17.41 -12.85 1.66
CA PHE A 109 18.47 -12.06 1.04
C PHE A 109 19.83 -12.34 1.67
N GLU A 110 19.90 -12.46 3.01
CA GLU A 110 21.12 -12.80 3.73
C GLU A 110 21.58 -14.26 3.47
N GLU A 111 20.65 -15.19 3.29
CA GLU A 111 20.96 -16.59 2.95
C GLU A 111 21.52 -16.74 1.53
N TYR A 112 20.96 -16.03 0.55
CA TYR A 112 21.35 -16.16 -0.86
C TYR A 112 22.45 -15.18 -1.30
N PHE A 113 22.52 -13.98 -0.73
CA PHE A 113 23.46 -12.92 -1.13
C PHE A 113 24.44 -12.52 -0.01
N GLY A 114 24.33 -13.13 1.16
CA GLY A 114 25.16 -12.80 2.33
C GLY A 114 24.70 -11.53 3.06
N LYS A 115 25.32 -11.27 4.21
CA LYS A 115 25.01 -10.09 5.02
C LYS A 115 25.33 -8.79 4.26
N PRO A 116 24.47 -7.75 4.37
CA PRO A 116 24.76 -6.44 3.77
C PRO A 116 26.10 -5.90 4.26
N LYS A 117 27.03 -5.61 3.34
CA LYS A 117 28.35 -5.06 3.68
C LYS A 117 28.21 -3.69 4.34
N THR A 118 28.84 -3.47 5.47
CA THR A 118 28.80 -2.23 6.24
C THR A 118 29.95 -1.30 5.85
N PHE A 119 29.91 -0.05 6.31
CA PHE A 119 31.05 0.86 6.17
C PHE A 119 32.29 0.35 6.92
N GLN A 120 32.10 -0.35 8.04
CA GLN A 120 33.19 -0.99 8.76
C GLN A 120 33.84 -2.11 7.93
N ASP A 121 33.05 -2.86 7.15
CA ASP A 121 33.60 -3.89 6.26
C ASP A 121 34.48 -3.26 5.18
N LEU A 122 34.07 -2.12 4.62
CA LEU A 122 34.91 -1.37 3.69
C LEU A 122 36.21 -0.91 4.34
N ASP A 123 36.14 -0.34 5.53
CA ASP A 123 37.32 0.13 6.27
C ASP A 123 38.27 -1.02 6.59
N ASN A 124 37.75 -2.18 7.02
CA ASN A 124 38.56 -3.37 7.31
C ASN A 124 39.26 -3.91 6.06
N VAL A 125 38.53 -3.95 4.93
CA VAL A 125 39.11 -4.37 3.65
C VAL A 125 40.16 -3.36 3.19
N TYR A 126 39.89 -2.06 3.31
CA TYR A 126 40.84 -1.00 3.00
C TYR A 126 42.15 -1.17 3.77
N GLU A 127 42.07 -1.40 5.10
CA GLU A 127 43.27 -1.64 5.93
C GLU A 127 44.04 -2.89 5.52
N THR A 128 43.36 -3.87 4.90
CA THR A 128 43.98 -5.11 4.43
C THR A 128 44.67 -4.95 3.08
N VAL A 129 44.10 -4.14 2.16
CA VAL A 129 44.57 -4.04 0.77
C VAL A 129 45.39 -2.80 0.48
N LYS A 130 45.44 -1.82 1.41
CA LYS A 130 46.24 -0.61 1.22
C LYS A 130 47.73 -0.96 1.14
N ASP A 131 48.45 -0.18 0.34
CA ASP A 131 49.90 -0.26 0.27
C ASP A 131 50.59 0.47 1.45
N ASP A 132 51.92 0.44 1.46
CA ASP A 132 52.76 1.05 2.50
C ASP A 132 52.59 2.57 2.64
N ILE A 133 52.04 3.24 1.62
CA ILE A 133 51.77 4.68 1.61
C ILE A 133 50.28 5.01 1.82
N GLY A 134 49.45 3.99 2.09
CA GLY A 134 48.04 4.11 2.40
C GLY A 134 47.13 4.24 1.18
N TYR A 135 47.56 3.86 0.00
CA TYR A 135 46.73 3.84 -1.20
C TYR A 135 46.07 2.49 -1.39
N ALA A 136 44.79 2.51 -1.74
CA ALA A 136 44.04 1.31 -2.10
C ALA A 136 43.24 1.55 -3.37
N SER A 137 43.22 0.56 -4.26
CA SER A 137 42.39 0.60 -5.47
C SER A 137 40.94 0.26 -5.14
N ILE A 138 39.99 1.02 -5.68
CA ILE A 138 38.56 0.74 -5.59
C ILE A 138 38.24 -0.66 -6.13
N ASN A 139 38.93 -1.09 -7.20
CA ASN A 139 38.79 -2.42 -7.77
C ASN A 139 39.06 -3.51 -6.74
N ASP A 140 40.16 -3.37 -6.01
CA ASP A 140 40.65 -4.42 -5.11
C ASP A 140 39.76 -4.50 -3.86
N ILE A 141 39.35 -3.34 -3.33
CA ILE A 141 38.37 -3.28 -2.23
C ILE A 141 37.04 -3.92 -2.65
N ARG A 142 36.53 -3.56 -3.84
CA ARG A 142 35.26 -4.08 -4.35
C ARG A 142 35.30 -5.58 -4.55
N GLU A 143 36.36 -6.10 -5.17
CA GLU A 143 36.53 -7.53 -5.42
C GLU A 143 36.61 -8.32 -4.12
N GLN A 144 37.33 -7.82 -3.10
CA GLN A 144 37.36 -8.42 -1.76
C GLN A 144 36.00 -8.39 -1.05
N LEU A 145 35.20 -7.35 -1.29
CA LEU A 145 33.82 -7.28 -0.79
C LEU A 145 32.85 -8.17 -1.59
N GLY A 146 33.27 -8.73 -2.73
CA GLY A 146 32.44 -9.58 -3.57
C GLY A 146 31.27 -8.82 -4.22
N MET A 147 31.44 -7.54 -4.51
CA MET A 147 30.38 -6.68 -5.04
C MET A 147 30.57 -6.33 -6.51
N SER A 148 29.47 -6.08 -7.23
CA SER A 148 29.55 -5.43 -8.54
C SER A 148 29.91 -3.95 -8.38
N LEU A 149 30.43 -3.33 -9.44
CA LEU A 149 30.82 -1.91 -9.40
C LEU A 149 29.62 -1.01 -9.09
N GLU A 150 28.47 -1.32 -9.67
CA GLU A 150 27.23 -0.59 -9.43
C GLU A 150 26.78 -0.69 -7.96
N GLN A 151 26.79 -1.90 -7.40
CA GLN A 151 26.45 -2.12 -5.97
C GLN A 151 27.41 -1.39 -5.04
N PHE A 152 28.72 -1.46 -5.34
CA PHE A 152 29.74 -0.80 -4.55
C PHE A 152 29.57 0.72 -4.58
N MET A 153 29.38 1.31 -5.76
CA MET A 153 29.19 2.74 -5.92
C MET A 153 27.88 3.21 -5.30
N SER A 154 26.79 2.47 -5.48
CA SER A 154 25.50 2.79 -4.86
C SER A 154 25.60 2.84 -3.34
N LYS A 155 26.39 1.94 -2.73
CA LYS A 155 26.48 1.83 -1.27
C LYS A 155 27.52 2.77 -0.65
N PHE A 156 28.70 2.88 -1.25
CA PHE A 156 29.87 3.48 -0.60
C PHE A 156 30.29 4.83 -1.16
N ARG A 157 29.71 5.30 -2.27
CA ARG A 157 30.11 6.54 -2.93
C ARG A 157 30.21 7.73 -1.99
N ASP A 158 29.14 8.05 -1.27
CA ASP A 158 29.11 9.25 -0.43
C ASP A 158 30.02 9.10 0.79
N TYR A 159 30.13 7.88 1.32
CA TYR A 159 31.07 7.56 2.40
C TYR A 159 32.53 7.75 1.97
N ILE A 160 32.90 7.22 0.80
CA ILE A 160 34.25 7.37 0.24
C ILE A 160 34.58 8.84 0.00
N LEU A 161 33.69 9.60 -0.63
CA LEU A 161 33.91 11.03 -0.89
C LEU A 161 34.12 11.83 0.40
N LYS A 162 33.42 11.45 1.48
CA LYS A 162 33.52 12.11 2.78
C LYS A 162 34.81 11.73 3.52
N HIS A 163 35.14 10.44 3.58
CA HIS A 163 36.18 9.91 4.48
C HIS A 163 37.53 9.61 3.79
N TYR A 164 37.58 9.63 2.46
CA TYR A 164 38.76 9.28 1.69
C TYR A 164 39.09 10.36 0.66
N GLU A 165 40.38 10.54 0.40
CA GLU A 165 40.91 11.33 -0.69
C GLU A 165 40.89 10.50 -1.97
N LEU A 166 40.53 11.15 -3.08
CA LEU A 166 40.47 10.53 -4.39
C LEU A 166 41.75 10.81 -5.17
N ILE A 167 42.37 9.75 -5.66
CA ILE A 167 43.61 9.81 -6.44
C ILE A 167 43.31 9.33 -7.87
N ALA A 168 43.77 10.09 -8.85
CA ALA A 168 43.56 9.79 -10.26
C ALA A 168 44.28 8.48 -10.66
N GLY A 169 43.63 7.69 -11.50
CA GLY A 169 44.12 6.38 -11.94
C GLY A 169 43.17 5.24 -11.60
N GLY A 170 43.68 4.01 -11.60
CA GLY A 170 42.91 2.79 -11.34
C GLY A 170 42.09 2.28 -12.54
N LYS A 171 41.64 1.02 -12.45
CA LYS A 171 40.85 0.36 -13.51
C LYS A 171 39.40 0.85 -13.53
N GLU A 172 38.86 1.16 -12.37
CA GLU A 172 37.48 1.62 -12.13
C GLU A 172 37.50 2.70 -11.05
N GLY A 173 36.39 3.45 -10.89
CA GLY A 173 36.34 4.52 -9.89
C GLY A 173 35.37 5.63 -10.23
N PHE A 174 35.51 6.75 -9.53
CA PHE A 174 34.69 7.95 -9.78
C PHE A 174 35.15 8.65 -11.05
N VAL A 175 34.21 9.09 -11.89
CA VAL A 175 34.51 9.94 -13.04
C VAL A 175 34.11 11.36 -12.70
N ILE A 176 35.10 12.24 -12.56
CA ILE A 176 34.90 13.65 -12.21
C ILE A 176 35.61 14.49 -13.27
N HIS A 177 34.86 15.32 -13.98
CA HIS A 177 35.36 16.16 -15.09
C HIS A 177 36.20 15.37 -16.12
N GLY A 178 35.74 14.17 -16.50
CA GLY A 178 36.43 13.31 -17.48
C GLY A 178 37.66 12.57 -16.94
N THR A 179 38.08 12.80 -15.69
CA THR A 179 39.19 12.08 -15.05
C THR A 179 38.66 10.95 -14.17
N ARG A 180 39.29 9.77 -14.26
CA ARG A 180 38.97 8.61 -13.41
C ARG A 180 39.79 8.64 -12.13
N TYR A 181 39.09 8.53 -11.00
CA TYR A 181 39.66 8.45 -9.66
C TYR A 181 39.32 7.09 -9.06
N GLY A 182 40.23 6.14 -9.26
CA GLY A 182 40.10 4.76 -8.86
C GLY A 182 40.93 4.34 -7.66
N ILE A 183 41.70 5.26 -7.10
CA ILE A 183 42.55 5.02 -5.95
C ILE A 183 42.05 5.90 -4.80
N ILE A 184 41.98 5.35 -3.60
CA ILE A 184 41.54 6.05 -2.40
C ILE A 184 42.61 5.99 -1.31
N ARG A 185 42.71 7.08 -0.53
CA ARG A 185 43.51 7.15 0.70
C ARG A 185 42.65 7.68 1.83
N LYS A 186 42.70 7.07 3.02
CA LYS A 186 41.94 7.56 4.17
C LYS A 186 42.38 8.97 4.55
N LYS A 187 41.44 9.89 4.76
CA LYS A 187 41.74 11.22 5.27
C LYS A 187 42.23 11.09 6.71
N VAL A 188 43.32 11.78 7.03
CA VAL A 188 43.84 11.93 8.39
C VAL A 188 43.05 12.99 9.14
#